data_AF-A0A7R9YLH2-F1
#
_entry.id   AF-A0A7R9YLH2-F1
#
_cell.length_a   1.000
_cell.length_b   1.000
_cell.length_c   1.000
_cell.angle_alpha   90.00
_cell.angle_beta   90.00
_cell.angle_gamma   90.00
#
_symmetry.space_group_name_H-M   'P 1'
#
loop_
_entity.id
_entity.type
_entity.pdbx_description
1 polymer ?
#
loop_
_entity_poly.entity_id
_entity_poly.type
_entity_poly.pdbx_seq_one_letter_code
_entity_poly.pdbx_strand_id
1 'polypeptide(L)'
;RLEPGSAEARAHLAEHGYAVLASVLNETELRTARELLWRFMEGTRKGIRRADPRTWHRIGPNQFGIVWNSGAGQSELMWHVRSAPRLLEFFSSFWGVGRAELLTSFEGFGVMPPTELESSWGALAE
;
A
#
# COMPACT_ATOMS: atom_id res chain seq x y z
N ARG A 1 7.24 0.87 -17.75
CA ARG A 1 6.27 0.23 -16.83
C ARG A 1 5.46 -0.75 -17.66
N LEU A 2 5.17 -1.93 -17.13
CA LEU A 2 4.63 -3.08 -17.87
C LEU A 2 3.12 -3.23 -17.61
N GLU A 3 2.43 -3.91 -18.51
CA GLU A 3 1.00 -4.22 -18.31
C GLU A 3 0.83 -5.39 -17.33
N PRO A 4 -0.08 -5.29 -16.34
CA PRO A 4 -0.48 -6.40 -15.49
C PRO A 4 -0.87 -7.64 -16.30
N GLY A 5 -0.29 -8.80 -15.97
CA GLY A 5 -0.59 -10.09 -16.61
C GLY A 5 0.12 -10.33 -17.95
N SER A 6 0.92 -9.38 -18.43
CA SER A 6 1.66 -9.52 -19.69
C SER A 6 2.80 -10.55 -19.60
N ALA A 7 3.16 -11.14 -20.75
CA ALA A 7 4.30 -12.08 -20.81
C ALA A 7 5.62 -11.36 -20.53
N GLU A 8 5.71 -10.10 -20.94
CA GLU A 8 6.82 -9.19 -20.71
C GLU A 8 7.00 -8.91 -19.22
N ALA A 9 5.91 -8.70 -18.47
CA ALA A 9 5.97 -8.55 -17.01
C ALA A 9 6.52 -9.80 -16.32
N ARG A 10 6.10 -10.99 -16.76
CA ARG A 10 6.60 -12.27 -16.21
C ARG A 10 8.06 -12.51 -16.56
N ALA A 11 8.46 -12.24 -17.80
CA ALA A 11 9.85 -12.37 -18.25
C ALA A 11 10.78 -11.44 -17.47
N HIS A 12 10.41 -10.16 -17.32
CA HIS A 12 11.19 -9.19 -16.57
C HIS A 12 11.31 -9.57 -15.08
N LEU A 13 10.23 -10.06 -14.48
CA LEU A 13 10.24 -10.57 -13.10
C LEU A 13 11.16 -11.79 -12.95
N ALA A 14 11.14 -12.73 -13.90
CA ALA A 14 12.00 -13.91 -13.88
C ALA A 14 13.49 -13.56 -14.06
N GLU A 15 13.80 -12.56 -14.90
CA GLU A 15 15.17 -12.13 -15.17
C GLU A 15 15.77 -11.29 -14.02
N HIS A 16 14.99 -10.37 -13.44
CA HIS A 16 15.51 -9.36 -12.51
C HIS A 16 15.03 -9.52 -11.06
N GLY A 17 14.06 -10.39 -10.80
CA GLY A 17 13.45 -10.54 -9.46
C GLY A 17 12.46 -9.43 -9.08
N TYR A 18 12.13 -8.51 -9.99
CA TYR A 18 11.10 -7.49 -9.77
C TYR A 18 10.37 -7.10 -11.08
N ALA A 19 9.20 -6.48 -10.97
CA ALA A 19 8.50 -5.85 -12.09
C ALA A 19 7.74 -4.59 -11.66
N VAL A 20 7.69 -3.59 -12.53
CA VAL A 20 6.94 -2.34 -12.29
C VAL A 20 5.74 -2.27 -13.20
N LEU A 21 4.56 -2.49 -12.64
CA LEU A 21 3.29 -2.49 -13.35
C LEU A 21 2.68 -1.08 -13.41
N ALA A 22 2.19 -0.68 -14.59
CA ALA A 22 1.44 0.56 -14.74
C ALA A 22 -0.04 0.37 -14.41
N SER A 23 -0.67 1.42 -13.89
CA SER A 23 -2.13 1.57 -13.85
C SER A 23 -2.89 0.37 -13.24
N VAL A 24 -2.30 -0.28 -12.23
CA VAL A 24 -2.95 -1.36 -11.46
C VAL A 24 -4.21 -0.84 -10.78
N LEU A 25 -4.15 0.39 -10.27
CA LEU A 25 -5.32 1.15 -9.87
C LEU A 25 -5.50 2.29 -10.87
N ASN A 26 -6.72 2.48 -11.35
CA ASN A 26 -7.11 3.66 -12.13
C ASN A 26 -7.26 4.90 -11.23
N GLU A 27 -7.46 6.07 -11.83
CA GLU A 27 -7.54 7.35 -11.09
C GLU A 27 -8.66 7.38 -10.04
N THR A 28 -9.81 6.77 -10.35
CA THR A 28 -10.94 6.70 -9.42
C THR A 28 -10.61 5.79 -8.25
N GLU A 29 -10.04 4.61 -8.51
CA GLU A 29 -9.60 3.67 -7.47
C GLU A 29 -8.50 4.26 -6.59
N LEU A 30 -7.56 5.01 -7.17
CA LEU A 30 -6.51 5.73 -6.45
C LEU A 30 -7.09 6.83 -5.55
N ARG A 31 -8.06 7.60 -6.05
CA ARG A 31 -8.76 8.61 -5.25
C ARG A 31 -9.47 7.96 -4.06
N THR A 32 -10.20 6.86 -4.29
CA THR A 32 -10.86 6.10 -3.23
C THR A 32 -9.85 5.59 -2.20
N ALA A 33 -8.72 5.01 -2.64
CA ALA A 33 -7.67 4.55 -1.73
C ALA A 33 -7.15 5.69 -0.85
N ARG A 34 -6.92 6.89 -1.42
CA ARG A 34 -6.49 8.06 -0.63
C ARG A 34 -7.54 8.48 0.40
N GLU A 35 -8.82 8.48 0.04
CA GLU A 35 -9.89 8.80 1.00
C GLU A 35 -10.00 7.75 2.11
N LEU A 36 -9.85 6.47 1.79
CA LEU A 36 -9.84 5.38 2.78
C LEU A 36 -8.64 5.45 3.72
N LEU A 37 -7.46 5.83 3.22
CA LEU A 37 -6.28 6.08 4.05
C LEU A 37 -6.55 7.18 5.07
N TRP A 38 -7.08 8.32 4.62
CA TRP A 38 -7.38 9.44 5.52
C TRP A 38 -8.47 9.09 6.51
N ARG A 39 -9.54 8.43 6.07
CA ARG A 39 -10.60 7.92 6.96
C ARG A 39 -10.02 7.02 8.06
N PHE A 40 -9.11 6.10 7.69
CA PHE A 40 -8.44 5.24 8.67
C PHE A 40 -7.61 6.06 9.65
N MET A 41 -6.74 6.95 9.16
CA MET A 41 -5.84 7.75 10.00
C MET A 41 -6.61 8.71 10.93
N GLU A 42 -7.57 9.47 10.41
CA GLU A 42 -8.39 10.42 11.17
C GLU A 42 -9.37 9.71 12.10
N GLY A 43 -9.81 8.49 11.75
CA GLY A 43 -10.64 7.63 12.60
C GLY A 43 -9.91 7.08 13.82
N THR A 44 -8.58 7.18 13.88
CA THR A 44 -7.83 6.84 15.09
C THR A 44 -8.10 7.88 16.19
N ARG A 45 -8.14 7.45 17.46
CA ARG A 45 -8.26 8.37 18.62
C ARG A 45 -6.98 9.18 18.90
N LYS A 46 -6.08 9.30 17.91
CA LYS A 46 -4.78 9.98 18.01
C LYS A 46 -4.82 11.44 17.52
N GLY A 47 -5.98 11.92 17.08
CA GLY A 47 -6.18 13.31 16.67
C GLY A 47 -5.37 13.70 15.42
N ILE A 48 -5.30 12.78 14.46
CA ILE A 48 -4.68 13.02 13.15
C ILE A 48 -5.65 13.83 12.29
N ARG A 49 -5.12 14.78 11.52
CA ARG A 49 -5.88 15.62 10.58
C ARG A 49 -5.17 15.68 9.23
N ARG A 50 -5.86 15.31 8.16
CA ARG A 50 -5.35 15.36 6.77
C ARG A 50 -4.81 16.74 6.41
N ALA A 51 -5.52 17.79 6.82
CA ALA A 51 -5.15 19.17 6.51
C ALA A 51 -3.95 19.70 7.34
N ASP A 52 -3.48 18.95 8.35
CA ASP A 52 -2.36 19.38 9.20
C ASP A 52 -1.25 18.31 9.24
N PRO A 53 -0.25 18.41 8.35
CA PRO A 53 0.88 17.48 8.28
C PRO A 53 1.59 17.24 9.62
N ARG A 54 1.61 18.24 10.50
CA ARG A 54 2.21 18.15 11.85
C ARG A 54 1.51 17.12 12.73
N THR A 55 0.35 16.61 12.33
CA THR A 55 -0.38 15.57 13.06
C THR A 55 -0.16 14.17 12.49
N TRP A 56 0.43 14.03 11.30
CA TRP A 56 0.50 12.74 10.58
C TRP A 56 1.40 11.72 11.28
N HIS A 57 2.49 12.17 11.90
CA HIS A 57 3.41 11.31 12.67
C HIS A 57 2.71 10.55 13.80
N ARG A 58 1.60 11.08 14.32
CA ARG A 58 0.84 10.48 15.43
C ARG A 58 0.26 9.12 15.07
N ILE A 59 0.18 8.75 13.78
CA ILE A 59 -0.21 7.39 13.39
C ILE A 59 0.74 6.36 14.02
N GLY A 60 1.99 6.75 14.28
CA GLY A 60 3.03 5.94 14.90
C GLY A 60 3.35 4.72 14.06
N PRO A 61 3.93 4.88 12.85
CA PRO A 61 4.53 3.76 12.16
C PRO A 61 5.76 3.25 12.94
N ASN A 62 6.29 2.08 12.61
CA ASN A 62 7.61 1.67 13.11
C ASN A 62 8.74 2.45 12.39
N GLN A 63 10.00 2.26 12.79
CA GLN A 63 11.17 2.91 12.19
C GLN A 63 11.33 2.76 10.66
N PHE A 64 10.57 1.87 10.02
CA PHE A 64 10.59 1.62 8.58
C PHE A 64 9.37 2.18 7.84
N GLY A 65 8.52 2.98 8.49
CA GLY A 65 7.30 3.53 7.86
C GLY A 65 6.06 2.67 8.03
N ILE A 66 6.14 1.52 8.68
CA ILE A 66 5.06 0.52 8.63
C ILE A 66 4.04 0.77 9.74
N VAL A 67 2.78 0.97 9.35
CA VAL A 67 1.61 1.01 10.24
C VAL A 67 0.96 -0.37 10.27
N TRP A 68 1.20 -1.12 11.35
CA TRP A 68 0.69 -2.50 11.53
C TRP A 68 -0.36 -2.64 12.64
N ASN A 69 -0.60 -1.57 13.41
CA ASN A 69 -1.51 -1.55 14.55
C ASN A 69 -2.93 -1.05 14.17
N SER A 70 -3.81 -0.92 15.16
CA SER A 70 -5.16 -0.34 15.00
C SER A 70 -6.01 -0.99 13.90
N GLY A 71 -5.77 -2.26 13.61
CA GLY A 71 -6.46 -2.99 12.55
C GLY A 71 -6.06 -2.58 11.13
N ALA A 72 -4.91 -1.92 10.93
CA ALA A 72 -4.44 -1.45 9.62
C ALA A 72 -4.50 -2.53 8.55
N GLY A 73 -4.04 -3.74 8.86
CA GLY A 73 -4.05 -4.87 7.95
C GLY A 73 -5.43 -5.40 7.59
N GLN A 74 -6.49 -4.99 8.31
CA GLN A 74 -7.89 -5.32 8.02
C GLN A 74 -8.71 -4.08 7.63
N SER A 75 -8.06 -2.94 7.41
CA SER A 75 -8.74 -1.70 7.06
C SER A 75 -9.42 -1.76 5.70
N GLU A 76 -10.45 -0.93 5.50
CA GLU A 76 -11.11 -0.78 4.19
C GLU A 76 -10.11 -0.41 3.09
N LEU A 77 -9.08 0.40 3.42
CA LEU A 77 -7.98 0.74 2.51
C LEU A 77 -7.30 -0.53 1.99
N MET A 78 -6.86 -1.41 2.91
CA MET A 78 -6.12 -2.61 2.52
C MET A 78 -6.98 -3.57 1.71
N TRP A 79 -8.26 -3.73 2.07
CA TRP A 79 -9.19 -4.55 1.30
C TRP A 79 -9.49 -3.97 -0.09
N HIS A 80 -9.65 -2.66 -0.21
CA HIS A 80 -9.82 -1.98 -1.50
C HIS A 80 -8.63 -2.23 -2.43
N VAL A 81 -7.39 -2.11 -1.92
CA VAL A 81 -6.19 -2.35 -2.74
C VAL A 81 -6.02 -3.83 -3.09
N ARG A 82 -6.17 -4.74 -2.11
CA ARG A 82 -5.99 -6.19 -2.32
C ARG A 82 -7.01 -6.80 -3.27
N SER A 83 -8.22 -6.24 -3.31
CA SER A 83 -9.30 -6.72 -4.18
C SER A 83 -9.31 -6.07 -5.58
N ALA A 84 -8.35 -5.19 -5.86
CA ALA A 84 -8.27 -4.49 -7.14
C ALA A 84 -8.24 -5.47 -8.32
N PRO A 85 -9.13 -5.35 -9.31
CA PRO A 85 -9.28 -6.35 -10.38
C PRO A 85 -7.97 -6.63 -11.14
N ARG A 86 -7.24 -5.57 -11.51
CA ARG A 86 -5.98 -5.70 -12.27
C ARG A 86 -4.83 -6.25 -11.43
N LEU A 87 -4.87 -6.05 -10.10
CA LEU A 87 -3.89 -6.65 -9.19
C LEU A 87 -4.13 -8.16 -9.09
N LEU A 88 -5.39 -8.56 -8.92
CA LEU A 88 -5.78 -9.97 -8.88
C LEU A 88 -5.52 -10.67 -10.21
N GLU A 89 -5.74 -10.00 -11.34
CA GLU A 89 -5.39 -10.51 -12.68
C GLU A 89 -3.89 -10.79 -12.80
N PHE A 90 -3.04 -9.87 -12.37
CA PHE A 90 -1.59 -10.07 -12.39
C PHE A 90 -1.17 -11.29 -11.57
N PHE A 91 -1.60 -11.39 -10.31
CA PHE A 91 -1.21 -12.51 -9.45
C PHE A 91 -1.81 -13.85 -9.90
N SER A 92 -3.06 -13.85 -10.37
CA SER A 92 -3.72 -15.04 -10.94
C SER A 92 -2.94 -15.55 -12.16
N SER A 93 -2.56 -14.65 -13.06
CA SER A 93 -1.75 -14.97 -14.24
C SER A 93 -0.33 -15.43 -13.87
N PHE A 94 0.29 -14.80 -12.88
CA PHE A 94 1.65 -15.13 -12.45
C PHE A 94 1.73 -16.52 -11.81
N TRP A 95 0.78 -16.84 -10.92
CA TRP A 95 0.74 -18.12 -10.22
C TRP A 95 0.07 -19.25 -10.99
N GLY A 96 -0.61 -18.94 -12.10
CA GLY A 96 -1.34 -19.95 -12.89
C GLY A 96 -2.57 -20.52 -12.18
N VAL A 97 -3.18 -19.75 -11.28
CA VAL A 97 -4.37 -20.13 -10.49
C VAL A 97 -5.49 -19.15 -10.73
N GLY A 98 -6.73 -19.54 -10.47
CA GLY A 98 -7.89 -18.64 -10.52
C GLY A 98 -7.85 -17.56 -9.44
N ARG A 99 -8.52 -16.42 -9.69
CA ARG A 99 -8.57 -15.29 -8.74
C ARG A 99 -9.13 -15.67 -7.36
N ALA A 100 -10.04 -16.64 -7.30
CA ALA A 100 -10.64 -17.12 -6.05
C ALA A 100 -9.70 -18.04 -5.24
N GLU A 101 -8.61 -18.51 -5.84
CA GLU A 101 -7.58 -19.34 -5.19
C GLU A 101 -6.45 -18.49 -4.61
N LEU A 102 -6.41 -17.20 -4.93
CA LEU A 102 -5.42 -16.27 -4.39
C LEU A 102 -5.65 -16.02 -2.91
N LEU A 103 -4.58 -16.13 -2.13
CA LEU A 103 -4.52 -15.73 -0.73
C LEU A 103 -3.74 -14.41 -0.61
N THR A 104 -3.97 -13.69 0.48
CA THR A 104 -3.28 -12.41 0.74
C THR A 104 -2.74 -12.37 2.16
N SER A 105 -1.56 -11.80 2.34
CA SER A 105 -1.05 -11.48 3.67
C SER A 105 -1.80 -10.27 4.23
N PHE A 106 -2.12 -10.31 5.52
CA PHE A 106 -2.80 -9.23 6.24
C PHE A 106 -1.82 -8.17 6.75
N GLU A 107 -0.86 -7.79 5.91
CA GLU A 107 0.11 -6.73 6.19
C GLU A 107 -0.57 -5.37 6.40
N GLY A 108 0.13 -4.47 7.08
CA GLY A 108 -0.22 -3.06 7.17
C GLY A 108 0.08 -2.27 5.90
N PHE A 109 0.18 -0.95 6.05
CA PHE A 109 0.61 -0.05 4.98
C PHE A 109 1.73 0.88 5.45
N GLY A 110 2.44 1.48 4.49
CA GLY A 110 3.51 2.44 4.76
C GLY A 110 3.01 3.87 4.81
N VAL A 111 3.46 4.65 5.80
CA VAL A 111 3.36 6.11 5.83
C VAL A 111 4.72 6.69 6.20
N MET A 112 5.24 7.54 5.33
CA MET A 112 6.46 8.30 5.58
C MET A 112 6.06 9.78 5.74
N PRO A 113 5.96 10.31 6.97
CA PRO A 113 5.68 11.73 7.18
C PRO A 113 6.84 12.60 6.65
N PRO A 114 6.60 13.90 6.39
CA PRO A 114 7.65 14.83 6.02
C PRO A 114 8.82 14.82 7.02
N THR A 115 10.05 14.75 6.52
CA THR A 115 11.29 14.63 7.32
C THR A 115 11.49 15.82 8.26
N GLU A 116 10.97 16.99 7.92
CA GLU A 116 11.03 18.21 8.73
C GLU A 116 10.20 18.11 10.01
N LEU A 117 9.22 17.20 10.05
CA LEU A 117 8.30 17.05 11.18
C LEU A 117 8.75 15.99 12.18
N GLU A 118 9.67 15.11 11.79
CA GLU A 118 10.20 14.09 12.68
C GLU A 118 11.58 13.61 12.17
N SER A 119 12.64 14.18 12.73
CA SER A 119 14.04 13.93 12.33
C SER A 119 14.51 12.49 12.55
N SER A 120 13.77 11.70 13.35
CA SER A 120 14.02 10.27 13.54
C SER A 120 13.63 9.42 12.31
N TRP A 121 12.97 10.01 11.30
CA TRP A 121 12.53 9.35 10.07
C TRP A 121 13.48 9.75 8.94
N GLY A 122 14.43 8.88 8.62
CA GLY A 122 15.46 9.13 7.60
C GLY A 122 16.88 9.02 8.14
N ALA A 123 17.06 9.02 9.46
CA ALA A 123 18.26 8.45 10.07
C ALA A 123 18.14 6.92 9.97
N LEU A 124 18.82 6.32 8.99
CA LEU A 124 19.26 4.94 9.16
C LEU A 124 19.96 4.92 10.52
N ALA A 125 19.50 4.08 11.45
CA ALA A 125 20.24 3.84 12.67
C ALA A 125 21.66 3.46 12.26
N GLU A 126 22.63 4.31 12.62
CA GLU A 126 24.06 4.00 12.48
C GLU A 126 24.42 2.78 13.34
#